data_AF-A0A936B624-F1
#
_entry.id   AF-A0A936B624-F1
#
_cell.length_a   1.000
_cell.length_b   1.000
_cell.length_c   1.000
_cell.angle_alpha   90.00
_cell.angle_beta   90.00
_cell.angle_gamma   90.00
#
_symmetry.space_group_name_H-M   'P 1'
#
loop_
_entity.id
_entity.type
_entity.pdbx_description
1 polymer ?
#
loop_
_entity_poly.entity_id
_entity_poly.type
_entity_poly.pdbx_seq_one_letter_code
_entity_poly.pdbx_strand_id
1 'polypeptide(L)'
;MEGIPFLLPVLDDLEDLAKTIGGAAESVWRASGQDIVMAMNEGYEFPTEAAREDFTEQLRDRVNQLVRSIITTGGNPQIVHATAVDPTGIVTAIYKRLSGYSAIPLRILLGSEAGRLASDQDEGNWAAHIAARQVEYAEDSILRPFIDQMVYTGVLPAPESDEGYDVGTYDPKHDAWIWPSIEEANEMEKAEIADKRASAMQKAADVAAVNGSLDDNDVRGFGGLPPREDEA
;
A
#
# COMPACT_ATOMS: atom_id res chain seq x y z
N MET A 1 -20.12 -17.97 -8.40
CA MET A 1 -18.76 -17.55 -8.82
C MET A 1 -17.88 -17.76 -7.60
N GLU A 2 -16.80 -18.52 -7.70
CA GLU A 2 -15.89 -18.75 -6.57
C GLU A 2 -15.01 -17.51 -6.39
N GLY A 3 -14.98 -16.94 -5.18
CA GLY A 3 -14.22 -15.73 -4.91
C GLY A 3 -12.72 -16.00 -4.89
N ILE A 4 -11.94 -15.25 -5.66
CA ILE A 4 -10.48 -15.34 -5.65
C ILE A 4 -9.94 -14.41 -4.55
N PRO A 5 -9.10 -14.89 -3.62
CA PRO A 5 -8.50 -14.03 -2.61
C PRO A 5 -7.67 -12.90 -3.24
N PHE A 6 -7.92 -11.67 -2.80
CA PHE A 6 -7.27 -10.47 -3.35
C PHE A 6 -5.73 -10.52 -3.30
N LEU A 7 -5.16 -11.16 -2.27
CA LEU A 7 -3.72 -11.26 -2.09
C LEU A 7 -3.07 -12.43 -2.84
N LEU A 8 -3.86 -13.31 -3.47
CA LEU A 8 -3.32 -14.48 -4.16
C LEU A 8 -2.35 -14.12 -5.30
N PRO A 9 -2.61 -13.11 -6.16
CA PRO A 9 -1.70 -12.76 -7.25
C PRO A 9 -0.36 -12.18 -6.80
N VAL A 10 -0.30 -11.62 -5.59
CA VAL A 10 0.89 -10.94 -5.04
C VAL A 10 1.65 -11.80 -4.04
N LEU A 11 1.21 -13.04 -3.81
CA LEU A 11 1.81 -13.92 -2.81
C LEU A 11 3.28 -14.22 -3.13
N ASP A 12 3.60 -14.47 -4.40
CA ASP A 12 4.97 -14.75 -4.84
C ASP A 12 5.89 -13.54 -4.60
N ASP A 13 5.39 -12.33 -4.85
CA ASP A 13 6.14 -11.08 -4.62
C ASP A 13 6.41 -10.86 -3.11
N LEU A 14 5.46 -11.22 -2.24
CA LEU A 14 5.65 -11.18 -0.79
C LEU A 14 6.69 -12.21 -0.32
N GLU A 15 6.68 -13.41 -0.90
CA GLU A 15 7.66 -14.45 -0.60
C GLU A 15 9.07 -14.04 -1.08
N ASP A 16 9.17 -13.49 -2.28
CA ASP A 16 10.42 -12.97 -2.85
C ASP A 16 10.97 -11.80 -2.02
N LEU A 17 10.10 -10.95 -1.48
CA LEU A 17 10.50 -9.88 -0.56
C LEU A 17 11.15 -10.47 0.70
N ALA A 18 10.50 -11.47 1.32
CA ALA A 18 11.00 -12.11 2.52
C ALA A 18 12.35 -12.82 2.27
N LYS A 19 12.47 -13.55 1.15
CA LYS A 19 13.71 -14.21 0.72
C LYS A 19 14.84 -13.21 0.48
N THR A 20 14.55 -12.10 -0.21
CA THR A 20 15.55 -11.09 -0.54
C THR A 20 16.09 -10.40 0.72
N ILE A 21 15.21 -10.00 1.63
CA ILE A 21 15.61 -9.37 2.90
C ILE A 21 16.37 -10.37 3.77
N GLY A 22 15.91 -11.62 3.87
CA GLY A 22 16.59 -12.69 4.60
C GLY A 22 17.97 -13.01 4.03
N GLY A 23 18.08 -13.14 2.70
CA GLY A 23 19.35 -13.37 2.01
C GLY A 23 20.32 -12.21 2.15
N ALA A 24 19.82 -10.97 2.18
CA ALA A 24 20.66 -9.80 2.44
C ALA A 24 21.22 -9.80 3.86
N ALA A 25 20.39 -10.08 4.87
CA ALA A 25 20.83 -10.20 6.25
C ALA A 25 21.88 -11.31 6.43
N GLU A 26 21.66 -12.46 5.78
CA GLU A 26 22.63 -13.56 5.77
C GLU A 26 23.93 -13.15 5.06
N SER A 27 23.84 -12.41 3.94
CA SER A 27 25.02 -11.94 3.22
C SER A 27 25.88 -11.00 4.07
N VAL A 28 25.25 -10.12 4.85
CA VAL A 28 25.94 -9.21 5.79
C VAL A 28 26.60 -10.01 6.91
N TRP A 29 25.90 -11.01 7.45
CA TRP A 29 26.45 -11.88 8.48
C TRP A 29 27.66 -12.68 7.98
N ARG A 30 27.57 -13.26 6.77
CA ARG A 30 28.68 -13.98 6.12
C ARG A 30 29.84 -13.05 5.78
N ALA A 31 29.56 -11.86 5.25
CA ALA A 31 30.57 -10.85 4.90
C ALA A 31 31.32 -10.31 6.13
N SER A 32 30.67 -10.25 7.28
CA SER A 32 31.29 -9.87 8.56
C SER A 32 32.24 -10.95 9.09
N GLY A 33 32.05 -12.21 8.68
CA GLY A 33 32.99 -13.29 8.94
C GLY A 33 34.21 -13.16 8.04
N GLN A 34 35.31 -12.60 8.55
CA GLN A 34 36.57 -12.64 7.82
C GLN A 34 37.13 -14.06 7.79
N ASP A 35 37.50 -14.51 6.60
CA ASP A 35 38.10 -15.81 6.39
C ASP A 35 39.60 -15.63 6.12
N ILE A 36 40.40 -16.34 6.91
CA ILE A 36 41.84 -16.42 6.71
C ILE A 36 42.11 -17.71 5.94
N VAL A 37 42.40 -17.55 4.65
CA VAL A 37 42.79 -18.66 3.78
C VAL A 37 44.30 -18.61 3.61
N MET A 38 44.99 -19.65 4.08
CA MET A 38 46.41 -19.82 3.82
C MET A 38 46.59 -20.54 2.49
N ALA A 39 46.99 -19.81 1.45
CA ALA A 39 47.22 -20.36 0.12
C ALA A 39 48.51 -21.19 0.12
N MET A 40 48.45 -22.40 -0.43
CA MET A 40 49.63 -23.27 -0.58
C MET A 40 50.53 -22.71 -1.69
N ASN A 41 51.85 -22.71 -1.48
CA ASN A 41 52.80 -22.24 -2.50
C ASN A 41 52.86 -23.22 -3.69
N GLU A 42 53.16 -22.69 -4.88
CA GLU A 42 53.36 -23.49 -6.10
C GLU A 42 54.44 -24.57 -5.87
N GLY A 43 54.09 -25.84 -6.10
CA GLY A 43 54.98 -26.99 -5.92
C GLY A 43 54.95 -27.65 -4.53
N TYR A 44 54.04 -27.26 -3.64
CA TYR A 44 53.87 -27.92 -2.34
C TYR A 44 53.15 -29.28 -2.48
N GLU A 45 53.82 -30.36 -2.10
CA GLU A 45 53.22 -31.68 -1.88
C GLU A 45 53.05 -31.93 -0.38
N PHE A 46 51.94 -32.54 0.01
CA PHE A 46 51.72 -32.90 1.41
C PHE A 46 52.80 -33.89 1.87
N PRO A 47 53.48 -33.65 3.01
CA PRO A 47 54.55 -34.52 3.47
C PRO A 47 54.09 -35.94 3.86
N THR A 48 52.78 -36.13 4.10
CA THR A 48 52.18 -37.42 4.47
C THR A 48 50.71 -37.46 4.08
N GLU A 49 50.16 -38.65 3.80
CA GLU A 49 48.73 -38.83 3.49
C GLU A 49 47.82 -38.38 4.65
N ALA A 50 48.25 -38.59 5.89
CA ALA A 50 47.56 -38.10 7.08
C ALA A 50 47.43 -36.56 7.11
N ALA A 51 48.43 -35.83 6.62
CA ALA A 51 48.39 -34.36 6.54
C ALA A 51 47.41 -33.87 5.44
N ARG A 52 47.19 -34.70 4.42
CA ARG A 52 46.19 -34.45 3.37
C ARG A 52 44.77 -34.70 3.90
N GLU A 53 44.58 -35.75 4.69
CA GLU A 53 43.29 -36.05 5.34
C GLU A 53 42.91 -34.95 6.35
N ASP A 54 43.82 -34.54 7.24
CA ASP A 54 43.63 -33.43 8.20
C ASP A 54 43.26 -32.13 7.48
N PHE A 55 43.92 -31.82 6.36
CA PHE A 55 43.60 -30.62 5.57
C PHE A 55 42.20 -30.71 4.94
N THR A 56 41.80 -31.90 4.49
CA THR A 56 40.47 -32.12 3.90
C THR A 56 39.37 -32.04 4.97
N GLU A 57 39.67 -32.49 6.19
CA GLU A 57 38.79 -32.36 7.35
C GLU A 57 38.65 -30.89 7.79
N GLN A 58 39.76 -30.15 7.89
CA GLN A 58 39.73 -28.70 8.14
C GLN A 58 38.95 -27.92 7.07
N LEU A 59 39.02 -28.34 5.80
CA LEU A 59 38.20 -27.78 4.72
C LEU A 59 36.70 -28.08 4.90
N ARG A 60 36.35 -29.30 5.31
CA ARG A 60 34.96 -29.67 5.60
C ARG A 60 34.41 -28.91 6.81
N ASP A 61 35.19 -28.81 7.87
CA ASP A 61 34.83 -28.06 9.06
C ASP A 61 34.68 -26.56 8.76
N ARG A 62 35.49 -26.04 7.84
CA ARG A 62 35.35 -24.69 7.31
C ARG A 62 34.04 -24.48 6.55
N VAL A 63 33.65 -25.41 5.67
CA VAL A 63 32.36 -25.37 4.94
C VAL A 63 31.18 -25.45 5.91
N ASN A 64 31.32 -26.24 6.98
CA ASN A 64 30.35 -26.36 8.07
C ASN A 64 30.42 -25.22 9.11
N GLN A 65 31.22 -24.18 8.87
CA GLN A 65 31.39 -23.01 9.75
C GLN A 65 31.95 -23.31 11.16
N LEU A 66 32.54 -24.49 11.38
CA LEU A 66 33.11 -24.89 12.67
C LEU A 66 34.48 -24.25 12.95
N VAL A 67 35.22 -23.87 11.90
CA VAL A 67 36.56 -23.25 12.01
C VAL A 67 36.69 -22.09 11.02
N ARG A 68 37.23 -20.94 11.46
CA ARG A 68 37.38 -19.71 10.65
C ARG A 68 38.77 -19.50 10.03
N SER A 69 39.71 -20.36 10.36
CA SER A 69 41.10 -20.31 9.90
C SER A 69 41.52 -21.70 9.45
N ILE A 70 42.09 -21.81 8.25
CA ILE A 70 42.76 -23.04 7.80
C ILE A 70 44.27 -22.83 7.99
N ILE A 71 44.94 -23.75 8.69
CA ILE A 71 46.38 -23.67 8.96
C ILE A 71 47.11 -24.62 8.00
N THR A 72 47.80 -24.08 7.01
CA THR A 72 48.67 -24.84 6.10
C THR A 72 50.13 -24.50 6.37
N THR A 73 50.96 -25.53 6.58
CA THR A 73 52.39 -25.35 6.86
C THR A 73 53.10 -24.87 5.59
N GLY A 74 53.46 -23.59 5.53
CA GLY A 74 54.20 -22.99 4.40
C GLY A 74 53.37 -22.09 3.48
N GLY A 75 52.10 -21.78 3.81
CA GLY A 75 51.26 -20.89 3.02
C GLY A 75 51.33 -19.42 3.45
N ASN A 76 51.14 -18.49 2.51
CA ASN A 76 50.93 -17.07 2.83
C ASN A 76 49.47 -16.84 3.27
N PRO A 77 49.23 -16.18 4.43
CA PRO A 77 47.87 -15.86 4.86
C PRO A 77 47.28 -14.79 3.93
N GLN A 78 46.18 -15.11 3.27
CA GLN A 78 45.35 -14.14 2.55
C GLN A 78 44.03 -13.97 3.29
N ILE A 79 43.66 -12.71 3.54
CA ILE A 79 42.35 -12.37 4.09
C ILE A 79 41.42 -12.22 2.90
N VAL A 80 40.39 -13.07 2.83
CA VAL A 80 39.33 -12.92 1.82
C VAL A 80 38.26 -12.00 2.40
N HIS A 81 38.07 -10.84 1.77
CA HIS A 81 36.96 -9.95 2.10
C HIS A 81 35.75 -10.32 1.24
N ALA A 82 34.72 -10.87 1.87
CA ALA A 82 33.41 -10.97 1.24
C ALA A 82 32.71 -9.61 1.35
N THR A 83 32.18 -9.10 0.24
CA THR A 83 31.43 -7.85 0.21
C THR A 83 29.93 -8.16 0.31
N ALA A 84 29.24 -7.55 1.27
CA ALA A 84 27.79 -7.62 1.32
C ALA A 84 27.17 -6.90 0.12
N VAL A 85 26.12 -7.47 -0.47
CA VAL A 85 25.38 -6.85 -1.58
C VAL A 85 24.21 -6.05 -1.00
N ASP A 86 24.05 -4.81 -1.44
CA ASP A 86 22.89 -3.99 -1.07
C ASP A 86 21.63 -4.50 -1.79
N PRO A 87 20.60 -4.97 -1.07
CA PRO A 87 19.36 -5.49 -1.67
C PRO A 87 18.38 -4.39 -2.10
N THR A 88 18.66 -3.12 -1.79
CA THR A 88 17.68 -2.01 -1.92
C THR A 88 17.07 -1.92 -3.31
N GLY A 89 17.86 -2.15 -4.37
CA GLY A 89 17.36 -2.13 -5.75
C GLY A 89 16.31 -3.20 -6.04
N ILE A 90 16.52 -4.43 -5.54
CA ILE A 90 15.60 -5.56 -5.71
C ILE A 90 14.34 -5.33 -4.89
N VAL A 91 14.51 -4.94 -3.63
CA VAL A 91 13.39 -4.64 -2.71
C VAL A 91 12.49 -3.54 -3.27
N THR A 92 13.07 -2.48 -3.82
CA THR A 92 12.31 -1.38 -4.45
C THR A 92 11.53 -1.85 -5.68
N ALA A 93 12.08 -2.77 -6.48
CA ALA A 93 11.40 -3.34 -7.63
C ALA A 93 10.17 -4.18 -7.21
N ILE A 94 10.30 -4.96 -6.14
CA ILE A 94 9.20 -5.75 -5.56
C ILE A 94 8.10 -4.83 -5.04
N TYR A 95 8.43 -3.77 -4.28
CA TYR A 95 7.43 -2.82 -3.80
C TYR A 95 6.66 -2.13 -4.93
N LYS A 96 7.33 -1.77 -6.03
CA LYS A 96 6.66 -1.21 -7.21
C LYS A 96 5.68 -2.18 -7.84
N ARG A 97 6.02 -3.47 -7.89
CA ARG A 97 5.12 -4.50 -8.41
C ARG A 97 3.91 -4.72 -7.50
N LEU A 98 4.12 -4.79 -6.18
CA LEU A 98 3.05 -4.84 -5.19
C LEU A 98 2.09 -3.65 -5.30
N SER A 99 2.64 -2.44 -5.42
CA SER A 99 1.88 -1.21 -5.66
C SER A 99 1.07 -1.28 -6.97
N GLY A 100 1.69 -1.77 -8.06
CA GLY A 100 1.01 -1.94 -9.34
C GLY A 100 -0.15 -2.92 -9.32
N TYR A 101 -0.01 -4.07 -8.65
CA TYR A 101 -1.09 -5.07 -8.56
C TYR A 101 -2.23 -4.64 -7.63
N SER A 102 -1.90 -4.05 -6.48
CA SER A 102 -2.89 -3.64 -5.49
C SER A 102 -3.64 -2.35 -5.88
N ALA A 103 -3.16 -1.64 -6.90
CA ALA A 103 -3.56 -0.27 -7.24
C ALA A 103 -3.36 0.73 -6.08
N ILE A 104 -2.60 0.35 -5.05
CA ILE A 104 -2.26 1.23 -3.93
C ILE A 104 -1.04 2.05 -4.33
N PRO A 105 -1.09 3.40 -4.31
CA PRO A 105 0.07 4.23 -4.57
C PRO A 105 1.25 3.87 -3.65
N LEU A 106 2.45 3.77 -4.22
CA LEU A 106 3.65 3.30 -3.52
C LEU A 106 3.96 4.08 -2.22
N ARG A 107 3.66 5.39 -2.21
CA ARG A 107 3.88 6.27 -1.05
C ARG A 107 2.96 5.93 0.10
N ILE A 108 1.69 5.62 -0.20
CA ILE A 108 0.68 5.18 0.77
C ILE A 108 1.05 3.78 1.27
N LEU A 109 1.44 2.88 0.35
CA LEU A 109 1.85 1.51 0.69
C LEU A 109 3.04 1.47 1.66
N LEU A 110 4.02 2.37 1.49
CA LEU A 110 5.22 2.45 2.34
C LEU A 110 5.06 3.35 3.57
N GLY A 111 3.96 4.10 3.67
CA GLY A 111 3.71 5.02 4.80
C GLY A 111 4.69 6.17 4.91
N SER A 112 5.26 6.67 3.80
CA SER A 112 6.27 7.73 3.86
C SER A 112 5.63 9.09 4.15
N GLU A 113 5.80 9.61 5.37
CA GLU A 113 5.34 10.96 5.78
C GLU A 113 6.01 12.14 5.04
N ALA A 114 7.01 11.89 4.19
CA ALA A 114 7.89 12.91 3.61
C ALA A 114 7.29 13.68 2.41
N GLY A 115 5.98 13.86 2.29
CA GLY A 115 5.42 14.72 1.24
C GLY A 115 3.96 15.05 1.38
N ARG A 116 3.64 15.87 2.39
CA ARG A 116 2.32 16.46 2.63
C ARG A 116 1.73 17.24 1.44
N LEU A 117 2.53 17.63 0.44
CA LEU A 117 2.08 18.43 -0.72
C LEU A 117 1.91 17.62 -2.02
N ALA A 118 2.42 16.40 -2.06
CA ALA A 118 2.16 15.45 -3.17
C ALA A 118 1.21 14.32 -2.72
N SER A 119 0.85 14.29 -1.44
CA SER A 119 -0.04 13.30 -0.82
C SER A 119 -1.47 13.46 -1.31
N ASP A 120 -1.98 14.69 -1.39
CA ASP A 120 -3.42 14.94 -1.59
C ASP A 120 -3.94 14.36 -2.91
N GLN A 121 -3.14 14.41 -3.99
CA GLN A 121 -3.55 13.85 -5.29
C GLN A 121 -3.52 12.32 -5.29
N ASP A 122 -2.49 11.70 -4.70
CA ASP A 122 -2.40 10.24 -4.59
C ASP A 122 -3.45 9.69 -3.62
N GLU A 123 -3.74 10.42 -2.55
CA GLU A 123 -4.80 10.13 -1.57
C GLU A 123 -6.18 10.23 -2.21
N GLY A 124 -6.46 11.29 -2.97
CA GLY A 124 -7.74 11.43 -3.65
C GLY A 124 -7.96 10.38 -4.73
N ASN A 125 -6.93 10.07 -5.53
CA ASN A 125 -7.01 8.97 -6.49
C ASN A 125 -7.25 7.62 -5.81
N TRP A 126 -6.60 7.38 -4.67
CA TRP A 126 -6.79 6.16 -3.89
C TRP A 126 -8.18 6.09 -3.25
N ALA A 127 -8.67 7.19 -2.68
CA ALA A 127 -10.01 7.30 -2.11
C ALA A 127 -11.09 7.06 -3.17
N ALA A 128 -10.94 7.63 -4.37
CA ALA A 128 -11.81 7.35 -5.51
C ALA A 128 -11.80 5.86 -5.90
N HIS A 129 -10.63 5.24 -5.90
CA HIS A 129 -10.50 3.80 -6.16
C HIS A 129 -11.21 2.94 -5.09
N ILE A 130 -11.13 3.33 -3.82
CA ILE A 130 -11.83 2.66 -2.72
C ILE A 130 -13.35 2.86 -2.86
N ALA A 131 -13.80 4.08 -3.15
CA ALA A 131 -15.23 4.38 -3.33
C ALA A 131 -15.84 3.58 -4.47
N ALA A 132 -15.14 3.47 -5.61
CA ALA A 132 -15.56 2.62 -6.72
C ALA A 132 -15.70 1.16 -6.28
N ARG A 133 -14.69 0.60 -5.59
CA ARG A 133 -14.73 -0.78 -5.08
C ARG A 133 -15.83 -0.99 -4.03
N GLN A 134 -16.13 0.02 -3.22
CA GLN A 134 -17.19 -0.03 -2.22
C GLN A 134 -18.55 -0.24 -2.89
N VAL A 135 -18.85 0.52 -3.93
CA VAL A 135 -20.13 0.44 -4.64
C VAL A 135 -20.17 -0.80 -5.56
N GLU A 136 -19.13 -1.01 -6.37
CA GLU A 136 -19.15 -2.04 -7.43
C GLU A 136 -18.99 -3.47 -6.92
N TYR A 137 -18.28 -3.66 -5.80
CA TYR A 137 -17.95 -4.99 -5.29
C TYR A 137 -18.44 -5.22 -3.87
N ALA A 138 -18.10 -4.35 -2.93
CA ALA A 138 -18.41 -4.59 -1.52
C ALA A 138 -19.92 -4.55 -1.27
N GLU A 139 -20.63 -3.58 -1.86
CA GLU A 139 -22.08 -3.49 -1.72
C GLU A 139 -22.77 -4.67 -2.40
N ASP A 140 -22.53 -4.89 -3.70
CA ASP A 140 -23.24 -5.88 -4.50
C ASP A 140 -22.89 -7.33 -4.14
N SER A 141 -21.60 -7.64 -3.92
CA SER A 141 -21.14 -9.02 -3.74
C SER A 141 -20.96 -9.45 -2.29
N ILE A 142 -20.92 -8.51 -1.33
CA ILE A 142 -20.72 -8.83 0.10
C ILE A 142 -21.91 -8.39 0.93
N LEU A 143 -22.23 -7.09 0.92
CA LEU A 143 -23.19 -6.50 1.84
C LEU A 143 -24.63 -6.92 1.52
N ARG A 144 -25.06 -6.79 0.26
CA ARG A 144 -26.42 -7.16 -0.15
C ARG A 144 -26.71 -8.65 0.07
N PRO A 145 -25.87 -9.60 -0.39
CA PRO A 145 -26.09 -11.02 -0.12
C PRO A 145 -26.11 -11.35 1.38
N PHE A 146 -25.30 -10.65 2.18
CA PHE A 146 -25.31 -10.80 3.62
C PHE A 146 -26.63 -10.32 4.25
N ILE A 147 -27.13 -9.14 3.86
CA ILE A 147 -28.41 -8.62 4.33
C ILE A 147 -29.56 -9.54 3.89
N ASP A 148 -29.57 -9.98 2.64
CA ASP A 148 -30.58 -10.89 2.11
C ASP A 148 -30.62 -12.21 2.91
N GLN A 149 -29.44 -12.72 3.28
CA GLN A 149 -29.34 -13.91 4.12
C GLN A 149 -29.84 -13.65 5.56
N MET A 150 -29.61 -12.47 6.12
CA MET A 150 -30.14 -12.08 7.44
C MET A 150 -31.66 -11.90 7.42
N VAL A 151 -32.22 -11.37 6.33
CA VAL A 151 -33.68 -11.30 6.12
C VAL A 151 -34.27 -12.71 5.96
N TYR A 152 -33.64 -13.56 5.15
CA TYR A 152 -34.07 -14.94 4.92
C TYR A 152 -34.08 -15.77 6.22
N THR A 153 -33.09 -15.56 7.08
CA THR A 153 -32.99 -16.25 8.38
C THR A 153 -33.88 -15.63 9.47
N GLY A 154 -34.55 -14.51 9.17
CA GLY A 154 -35.44 -13.81 10.12
C GLY A 154 -34.71 -13.04 11.22
N VAL A 155 -33.41 -12.82 11.08
CA VAL A 155 -32.63 -11.96 11.98
C VAL A 155 -32.99 -10.48 11.74
N LEU A 156 -33.19 -10.12 10.48
CA LEU A 156 -33.69 -8.81 10.07
C LEU A 156 -35.14 -8.92 9.56
N PRO A 157 -35.98 -7.89 9.77
CA PRO A 157 -37.30 -7.83 9.16
C PRO A 157 -37.18 -7.76 7.64
N ALA A 158 -38.17 -8.29 6.93
CA ALA A 158 -38.29 -8.09 5.50
C ALA A 158 -38.50 -6.59 5.18
N PRO A 159 -37.95 -6.09 4.06
CA PRO A 159 -38.18 -4.71 3.65
C PRO A 159 -39.67 -4.44 3.45
N GLU A 160 -40.09 -3.21 3.79
CA GLU A 160 -41.50 -2.79 3.70
C GLU A 160 -41.94 -2.51 2.26
N SER A 161 -41.00 -2.16 1.37
CA SER A 161 -41.26 -1.89 -0.04
C SER A 161 -40.96 -3.11 -0.91
N ASP A 162 -41.71 -3.24 -2.01
CA ASP A 162 -41.43 -4.23 -3.06
C ASP A 162 -40.13 -3.92 -3.83
N GLU A 163 -39.57 -2.71 -3.65
CA GLU A 163 -38.32 -2.24 -4.27
C GLU A 163 -37.07 -2.67 -3.46
N GLY A 164 -37.26 -3.21 -2.25
CA GLY A 164 -36.18 -3.76 -1.43
C GLY A 164 -35.66 -2.77 -0.38
N TYR A 165 -34.35 -2.72 -0.19
CA TYR A 165 -33.69 -1.82 0.76
C TYR A 165 -32.58 -1.03 0.07
N ASP A 166 -32.47 0.23 0.50
CA ASP A 166 -31.38 1.11 0.13
C ASP A 166 -30.19 0.96 1.07
N VAL A 167 -29.01 1.26 0.55
CA VAL A 167 -27.75 1.18 1.28
C VAL A 167 -27.06 2.52 1.23
N GLY A 168 -26.69 3.06 2.39
CA GLY A 168 -25.95 4.31 2.51
C GLY A 168 -26.61 5.31 3.46
N THR A 169 -26.29 6.58 3.28
CA THR A 169 -26.91 7.70 3.98
C THR A 169 -27.80 8.45 3.01
N TYR A 170 -29.01 8.80 3.45
CA TYR A 170 -29.93 9.61 2.65
C TYR A 170 -29.36 11.03 2.44
N ASP A 171 -29.19 11.44 1.19
CA ASP A 171 -28.82 12.82 0.82
C ASP A 171 -30.06 13.59 0.31
N PRO A 172 -30.57 14.56 1.11
CA PRO A 172 -31.73 15.37 0.72
C PRO A 172 -31.52 16.20 -0.56
N LYS A 173 -30.27 16.44 -0.98
CA LYS A 173 -29.98 17.27 -2.16
C LYS A 173 -30.14 16.52 -3.48
N HIS A 174 -29.92 15.21 -3.46
CA HIS A 174 -29.94 14.37 -4.66
C HIS A 174 -31.09 13.34 -4.64
N ASP A 175 -31.91 13.34 -3.58
CA ASP A 175 -33.03 12.40 -3.36
C ASP A 175 -32.59 10.93 -3.55
N ALA A 176 -31.42 10.60 -3.02
CA ALA A 176 -30.77 9.31 -3.22
C ALA A 176 -29.99 8.88 -1.97
N TRP A 177 -29.86 7.57 -1.80
CA TRP A 177 -28.99 6.98 -0.79
C TRP A 177 -27.59 6.85 -1.36
N ILE A 178 -26.63 7.54 -0.73
CA ILE A 178 -25.24 7.58 -1.17
C ILE A 178 -24.32 7.18 -0.02
N TRP A 179 -23.20 6.55 -0.37
CA TRP A 179 -22.14 6.35 0.60
C TRP A 179 -21.54 7.71 1.00
N PRO A 180 -21.28 7.93 2.30
CA PRO A 180 -20.57 9.13 2.74
C PRO A 180 -19.19 9.20 2.08
N SER A 181 -18.73 10.43 1.80
CA SER A 181 -17.40 10.66 1.26
C SER A 181 -16.33 10.04 2.16
N ILE A 182 -15.42 9.29 1.54
CA ILE A 182 -14.25 8.69 2.20
C ILE A 182 -13.22 9.77 2.52
N GLU A 183 -13.19 10.84 1.73
CA GLU A 183 -12.36 12.01 2.00
C GLU A 183 -13.05 12.88 3.05
N GLU A 184 -12.43 12.99 4.22
CA GLU A 184 -12.71 14.10 5.13
C GLU A 184 -11.95 15.33 4.62
N ALA A 185 -12.67 16.26 3.98
CA ALA A 185 -12.09 17.55 3.63
C ALA A 185 -11.46 18.17 4.89
N ASN A 186 -10.19 18.58 4.79
CA ASN A 186 -9.50 19.23 5.89
C ASN A 186 -10.25 20.53 6.25
N GLU A 187 -10.22 20.99 7.50
CA GLU A 187 -10.93 22.20 7.94
C GLU A 187 -10.56 23.44 7.09
N MET A 188 -9.34 23.48 6.57
CA MET A 188 -8.88 24.51 5.65
C MET A 188 -9.55 24.41 4.26
N GLU A 189 -9.72 23.21 3.72
CA GLU A 189 -10.41 23.01 2.44
C GLU A 189 -11.91 23.29 2.56
N LYS A 190 -12.53 22.90 3.69
CA LYS A 190 -13.91 23.28 4.00
C LYS A 190 -14.07 24.79 4.05
N ALA A 191 -13.12 25.50 4.65
CA ALA A 191 -13.11 26.96 4.72
C ALA A 191 -12.92 27.60 3.33
N GLU A 192 -12.02 27.07 2.49
CA GLU A 192 -11.85 27.54 1.11
C GLU A 192 -13.07 27.27 0.23
N ILE A 193 -13.70 26.10 0.37
CA ILE A 193 -14.95 25.77 -0.32
C ILE A 193 -16.06 26.72 0.14
N ALA A 194 -16.14 27.02 1.43
CA ALA A 194 -17.09 28.00 1.95
C ALA A 194 -16.83 29.40 1.40
N ASP A 195 -15.57 29.84 1.32
CA ASP A 195 -15.19 31.14 0.77
C ASP A 195 -15.45 31.23 -0.74
N LYS A 196 -15.16 30.17 -1.50
CA LYS A 196 -15.50 30.06 -2.93
C LYS A 196 -17.02 30.10 -3.14
N ARG A 197 -17.80 29.42 -2.30
CA ARG A 197 -19.28 29.47 -2.33
C ARG A 197 -19.81 30.85 -1.98
N ALA A 198 -19.25 31.51 -0.96
CA ALA A 198 -19.61 32.87 -0.58
C ALA A 198 -19.29 33.87 -1.71
N SER A 199 -18.12 33.72 -2.34
CA SER A 199 -17.69 34.52 -3.50
C SER A 199 -18.58 34.29 -4.71
N ALA A 200 -19.03 33.05 -4.95
CA ALA A 200 -19.97 32.72 -6.02
C ALA A 200 -21.35 33.35 -5.76
N MET A 201 -21.85 33.28 -4.52
CA MET A 201 -23.08 33.97 -4.11
C MET A 201 -22.97 35.47 -4.31
N GLN A 202 -21.86 36.10 -3.92
CA GLN A 202 -21.67 37.54 -4.08
C GLN A 202 -21.70 37.96 -5.55
N LYS A 203 -21.01 37.23 -6.43
CA LYS A 203 -21.03 37.49 -7.88
C LYS A 203 -22.41 37.26 -8.49
N ALA A 204 -23.13 36.22 -8.04
CA ALA A 204 -24.49 35.96 -8.50
C ALA A 204 -25.45 37.07 -8.02
N ALA A 205 -25.31 37.55 -6.80
CA ALA A 205 -26.09 38.67 -6.25
C ALA A 205 -25.81 39.99 -6.99
N ASP A 206 -24.54 40.27 -7.32
CA ASP A 206 -24.17 41.45 -8.11
C ASP A 206 -24.78 41.40 -9.53
N VAL A 207 -24.82 40.22 -10.16
CA VAL A 207 -25.45 40.02 -11.48
C VAL A 207 -26.98 40.11 -11.39
N ALA A 208 -27.58 39.57 -10.33
CA ALA A 208 -29.01 39.68 -10.06
C ALA A 208 -29.44 41.15 -9.88
N ALA A 209 -28.63 41.95 -9.17
CA ALA A 209 -28.88 43.37 -8.94
C ALA A 209 -28.79 44.23 -10.22
N VAL A 210 -28.04 43.78 -11.23
CA VAL A 210 -27.84 44.52 -12.48
C VAL A 210 -28.84 44.15 -13.58
N ASN A 211 -29.22 42.88 -13.70
CA ASN A 211 -30.05 42.38 -14.82
C ASN A 211 -31.46 41.91 -14.42
N GLY A 212 -31.76 41.75 -13.13
CA GLY A 212 -33.08 41.34 -12.64
C GLY A 212 -33.54 39.94 -13.10
N SER A 213 -32.64 39.12 -13.63
CA SER A 213 -32.94 37.83 -14.26
C SER A 213 -32.72 36.61 -13.37
N LEU A 214 -32.24 36.81 -12.15
CA LEU A 214 -31.94 35.76 -11.16
C LEU A 214 -32.79 36.03 -9.92
N ASP A 215 -33.52 35.02 -9.46
CA ASP A 215 -34.27 35.08 -8.22
C ASP A 215 -33.37 34.86 -7.00
N ASP A 216 -33.82 35.29 -5.81
CA ASP A 216 -33.09 35.12 -4.56
C ASP A 216 -32.84 33.63 -4.25
N ASN A 217 -33.72 32.74 -4.71
CA ASN A 217 -33.52 31.30 -4.61
C ASN A 217 -32.42 30.78 -5.58
N ASP A 218 -32.26 31.40 -6.76
CA ASP A 218 -31.17 31.06 -7.69
C ASP A 218 -29.81 31.45 -7.11
N VAL A 219 -29.72 32.65 -6.50
CA VAL A 219 -28.51 33.14 -5.82
C VAL A 219 -28.11 32.23 -4.65
N ARG A 220 -29.09 31.73 -3.88
CA ARG A 220 -28.86 30.79 -2.77
C ARG A 220 -28.47 29.39 -3.25
N GLY A 221 -28.98 28.98 -4.41
CA GLY A 221 -28.57 27.76 -5.10
C GLY A 221 -27.07 27.74 -5.43
N PHE A 222 -26.51 28.85 -5.91
CA PHE A 222 -25.06 28.99 -6.15
C PHE A 222 -24.22 28.85 -4.87
N GLY A 223 -24.82 29.13 -3.72
CA GLY A 223 -24.22 28.97 -2.41
C GLY A 223 -24.31 27.57 -1.81
N GLY A 224 -25.07 26.67 -2.42
CA GLY A 224 -25.39 25.36 -1.86
C GLY A 224 -26.29 25.39 -0.62
N LEU A 225 -27.00 26.51 -0.41
CA LEU A 225 -28.01 26.69 0.64
C LEU A 225 -29.35 26.14 0.16
N PRO A 226 -30.17 25.52 1.04
CA PRO A 226 -31.51 25.05 0.66
C PRO A 226 -32.39 26.22 0.23
N PRO A 227 -33.29 26.05 -0.76
CA PRO A 227 -34.22 27.09 -1.19
C PRO A 227 -35.06 27.59 -0.02
N ARG A 228 -35.47 28.86 -0.06
CA ARG A 228 -36.33 29.42 0.99
C ARG A 228 -37.73 28.96 0.63
N GLU A 229 -38.44 28.35 1.56
CA GLU A 229 -39.88 28.19 1.40
C GLU A 229 -40.46 29.59 1.23
N ASP A 230 -41.22 29.80 0.15
CA ASP A 230 -41.88 31.06 -0.11
C ASP A 230 -42.78 31.36 1.09
N GLU A 231 -42.41 32.37 1.89
CA GLU A 231 -43.30 32.91 2.92
C GLU A 231 -44.50 33.51 2.20
N ALA A 232 -45.65 32.85 2.33
CA ALA A 232 -46.96 33.31 1.85
C ALA A 232 -47.37 34.66 2.46
#